data_AF-A0A5B9G9G6-F1
#
_entry.id   AF-A0A5B9G9G6-F1
#
_cell.length_a   1.000
_cell.length_b   1.000
_cell.length_c   1.000
_cell.angle_alpha   90.00
_cell.angle_beta   90.00
_cell.angle_gamma   90.00
#
_symmetry.space_group_name_H-M   'P 1'
#
loop_
_entity.id
_entity.type
_entity.pdbx_description
1 polymer ?
#
loop_
_entity_poly.entity_id
_entity_poly.type
_entity_poly.pdbx_seq_one_letter_code
_entity_poly.pdbx_strand_id
1 'polypeptide(L)'
;MSFTGQEYPNQSAPGFRDPRALSEEEWRASLPSFGQQLGTGLRPTDPLRQSETIARANSRIPSASWDTGPVRSNTAWVWCLIATPFVGSAAAAPVAIMIFGLEHFIAVARAQDDGSMAASLTVFVVATTLTIAALVLLFAVKDRSALRRLGHEETAAPWLAPLWPLLYLVVRTTFARRQAGSGAAPLVVYLVLQLGPPALGVAAAALQAASVASGSSAP
;
A
#
# COMPACT_ATOMS: atom_id res chain seq x y z
N MET A 1 20.30 7.92 -5.31
CA MET A 1 20.32 6.57 -5.89
C MET A 1 21.08 6.66 -7.18
N SER A 2 22.30 6.12 -7.18
CA SER A 2 23.23 6.07 -8.29
C SER A 2 22.71 5.12 -9.37
N PHE A 3 22.60 5.63 -10.60
CA PHE A 3 22.21 4.86 -11.77
C PHE A 3 23.37 3.93 -12.12
N THR A 4 23.31 2.68 -11.67
CA THR A 4 24.22 1.63 -12.13
C THR A 4 23.85 1.29 -13.55
N GLY A 5 24.67 1.75 -14.49
CA GLY A 5 24.55 1.41 -15.91
C GLY A 5 24.50 -0.09 -16.08
N GLN A 6 23.44 -0.58 -16.73
CA GLN A 6 23.47 -1.91 -17.30
C GLN A 6 24.51 -1.90 -18.41
N GLU A 7 25.64 -2.55 -18.16
CA GLU A 7 26.54 -3.02 -19.20
C GLU A 7 25.73 -3.90 -20.14
N TYR A 8 25.48 -3.40 -21.35
CA TYR A 8 24.99 -4.23 -22.43
C TYR A 8 26.06 -5.27 -22.74
N PRO A 9 25.73 -6.56 -22.74
CA PRO A 9 26.68 -7.61 -23.08
C PRO A 9 27.20 -7.35 -24.49
N ASN A 10 28.51 -7.22 -24.54
CA ASN A 10 29.37 -6.99 -25.69
C ASN A 10 28.94 -7.87 -26.88
N GLN A 11 28.19 -7.30 -27.83
CA GLN A 11 27.92 -7.91 -29.13
C GLN A 11 29.15 -7.75 -30.03
N SER A 12 30.26 -8.39 -29.65
CA SER A 12 31.41 -8.57 -30.52
C SER A 12 31.13 -9.73 -31.47
N ALA A 13 30.22 -9.51 -32.43
CA ALA A 13 30.15 -10.31 -33.64
C ALA A 13 31.36 -9.92 -34.52
N PRO A 14 32.24 -10.87 -34.90
CA PRO A 14 33.40 -10.56 -35.73
C PRO A 14 32.91 -10.15 -37.12
N GLY A 15 32.98 -8.84 -37.42
CA GLY A 15 32.55 -8.25 -38.69
C GLY A 15 31.72 -6.97 -38.57
N PHE A 16 31.28 -6.57 -37.38
CA PHE A 16 30.56 -5.31 -37.21
C PHE A 16 31.57 -4.16 -37.08
N ARG A 17 31.78 -3.40 -38.17
CA ARG A 17 32.52 -2.13 -38.13
C ARG A 17 31.84 -1.21 -37.12
N ASP A 18 32.63 -0.60 -36.25
CA ASP A 18 32.16 0.40 -35.30
C ASP A 18 31.42 1.51 -36.06
N PRO A 19 30.10 1.71 -35.85
CA PRO A 19 29.31 2.70 -36.58
C PRO A 19 29.76 4.14 -36.28
N ARG A 20 30.62 4.33 -35.27
CA ARG A 20 31.23 5.63 -34.95
C ARG A 20 32.45 5.97 -35.81
N ALA A 21 32.94 5.03 -36.62
CA ALA A 21 34.09 5.24 -37.51
C ALA A 21 33.69 5.59 -38.96
N LEU A 22 32.39 5.67 -39.27
CA LEU A 22 31.92 6.11 -40.59
C LEU A 22 31.96 7.63 -40.67
N SER A 23 32.56 8.14 -41.74
CA SER A 23 32.45 9.56 -42.10
C SER A 23 30.97 9.92 -42.30
N GLU A 24 30.59 11.19 -42.10
CA GLU A 24 29.19 11.63 -42.24
C GLU A 24 28.62 11.32 -43.64
N GLU A 25 29.48 11.31 -44.66
CA GLU A 25 29.14 10.92 -46.03
C GLU A 25 28.84 9.43 -46.17
N GLU A 26 29.67 8.55 -45.57
CA GLU A 26 29.41 7.10 -45.55
C GLU A 26 28.18 6.76 -44.71
N TRP A 27 27.95 7.47 -43.61
CA TRP A 27 26.73 7.31 -42.82
C TRP A 27 25.49 7.67 -43.64
N ARG A 28 25.51 8.81 -44.36
CA ARG A 28 24.42 9.21 -45.26
C ARG A 28 24.23 8.25 -46.43
N ALA A 29 25.30 7.65 -46.95
CA ALA A 29 25.22 6.63 -48.00
C ALA A 29 24.71 5.28 -47.49
N SER A 30 24.94 4.96 -46.21
CA SER A 30 24.46 3.72 -45.57
C SER A 30 22.99 3.77 -45.14
N LEU A 31 22.41 4.97 -45.05
CA LEU A 31 20.98 5.09 -44.80
C LEU A 31 20.22 4.47 -45.98
N PRO A 32 19.35 3.47 -45.72
CA PRO A 32 18.49 2.94 -46.77
C PRO A 32 17.73 4.10 -47.39
N SER A 33 17.86 4.26 -48.71
CA SER A 33 17.17 5.32 -49.43
C SER A 33 15.68 5.16 -49.19
N PHE A 34 15.13 6.03 -48.34
CA PHE A 34 13.75 5.97 -47.88
C PHE A 34 12.73 6.03 -49.04
N GLY A 35 13.19 6.44 -50.23
CA GLY A 35 12.40 6.48 -51.46
C GLY A 35 12.25 5.14 -52.20
N GLN A 36 13.05 4.10 -51.93
CA GLN A 36 12.95 2.84 -52.69
C GLN A 36 12.10 1.75 -52.02
N GLN A 37 11.84 1.82 -50.70
CA GLN A 37 10.98 0.83 -50.02
C GLN A 37 9.47 1.11 -50.16
N LEU A 38 9.06 2.25 -50.72
CA LEU A 38 7.64 2.53 -51.01
C LEU A 38 7.20 2.08 -52.42
N GLY A 39 8.12 1.46 -53.19
CA GLY A 39 7.96 1.22 -54.62
C GLY A 39 7.48 -0.16 -55.06
N THR A 40 7.04 -1.06 -54.18
CA THR A 40 6.52 -2.37 -54.62
C THR A 40 5.19 -2.73 -53.96
N GLY A 41 4.08 -2.40 -54.63
CA GLY A 41 2.86 -3.20 -54.51
C GLY A 41 1.66 -2.58 -53.77
N LEU A 42 1.61 -1.27 -53.55
CA LEU A 42 0.36 -0.63 -53.15
C LEU A 42 -0.57 -0.56 -54.37
N ARG A 43 -1.32 -1.65 -54.57
CA ARG A 43 -2.60 -1.69 -55.28
C ARG A 43 -3.40 -0.44 -54.88
N PRO A 44 -4.10 0.26 -55.78
CA PRO A 44 -4.88 1.45 -55.44
C PRO A 44 -5.88 1.11 -54.33
N THR A 45 -5.51 1.38 -53.08
CA THR A 45 -6.41 1.23 -51.94
C THR A 45 -7.24 2.49 -51.93
N ASP A 46 -8.50 2.29 -52.30
CA ASP A 46 -9.62 3.19 -52.12
C ASP A 46 -9.37 4.17 -50.94
N PRO A 47 -9.32 5.49 -51.17
CA PRO A 47 -8.89 6.47 -50.15
C PRO A 47 -9.77 6.43 -48.89
N LEU A 48 -11.01 5.95 -49.03
CA LEU A 48 -11.94 5.73 -47.91
C LEU A 48 -11.52 4.57 -47.00
N ARG A 49 -10.93 3.51 -47.57
CA ARG A 49 -10.49 2.33 -46.81
C ARG A 49 -9.18 2.60 -46.06
N GLN A 50 -8.32 3.44 -46.62
CA GLN A 50 -7.07 3.82 -45.97
C GLN A 50 -7.32 4.74 -44.76
N SER A 51 -8.31 5.64 -44.84
CA SER A 51 -8.70 6.50 -43.73
C SER A 51 -9.37 5.72 -42.58
N GLU A 52 -10.16 4.68 -42.87
CA GLU A 52 -10.63 3.74 -41.84
C GLU A 52 -9.50 2.94 -41.19
N THR A 53 -8.50 2.53 -41.97
CA THR A 53 -7.37 1.75 -41.46
C THR A 53 -6.47 2.60 -40.56
N ILE A 54 -6.25 3.87 -40.93
CA ILE A 54 -5.51 4.84 -40.11
C ILE A 54 -6.31 5.23 -38.87
N ALA A 55 -7.63 5.40 -38.97
CA ALA A 55 -8.49 5.65 -37.80
C ALA A 55 -8.50 4.47 -36.82
N ARG A 56 -8.50 3.22 -37.32
CA ARG A 56 -8.36 2.01 -36.49
C ARG A 56 -6.95 1.81 -35.93
N ALA A 57 -5.92 2.21 -36.66
CA ALA A 57 -4.54 2.15 -36.18
C ALA A 57 -4.31 3.21 -35.09
N ASN A 58 -4.81 4.43 -35.29
CA ASN A 58 -4.72 5.51 -34.31
C ASN A 58 -5.60 5.29 -33.08
N SER A 59 -6.72 4.55 -33.17
CA SER A 59 -7.48 4.17 -31.98
C SER A 59 -6.84 3.03 -31.18
N ARG A 60 -5.81 2.37 -31.73
CA ARG A 60 -4.98 1.36 -31.05
C ARG A 60 -3.62 1.85 -30.63
N ILE A 61 -3.21 3.05 -31.02
CA ILE A 61 -2.14 3.74 -30.32
C ILE A 61 -2.84 4.27 -29.08
N PRO A 62 -2.74 3.61 -27.89
CA PRO A 62 -3.14 4.27 -26.67
C PRO A 62 -2.41 5.60 -26.74
N SER A 63 -3.17 6.70 -26.77
CA SER A 63 -2.60 8.02 -26.58
C SER A 63 -1.68 7.85 -25.40
N ALA A 64 -0.37 7.94 -25.64
CA ALA A 64 0.61 8.05 -24.59
C ALA A 64 0.32 9.40 -23.97
N SER A 65 -0.78 9.48 -23.20
CA SER A 65 -0.81 10.30 -22.02
C SER A 65 0.51 9.96 -21.38
N TRP A 66 1.32 10.99 -21.20
CA TRP A 66 2.43 10.94 -20.28
C TRP A 66 1.80 10.54 -18.95
N ASP A 67 1.62 9.23 -18.77
CA ASP A 67 0.93 8.63 -17.65
C ASP A 67 1.82 9.01 -16.50
N THR A 68 1.42 10.09 -15.84
CA THR A 68 2.02 10.56 -14.62
C THR A 68 1.84 9.37 -13.69
N GLY A 69 2.90 8.58 -13.55
CA GLY A 69 2.90 7.37 -12.74
C GLY A 69 2.30 7.68 -11.38
N PRO A 70 1.76 6.67 -10.69
CA PRO A 70 0.92 6.86 -9.50
C PRO A 70 1.55 7.87 -8.53
N VAL A 71 0.95 9.06 -8.45
CA VAL A 71 1.58 10.22 -7.81
C VAL A 71 1.50 10.12 -6.28
N ARG A 72 0.53 9.36 -5.74
CA ARG A 72 0.28 9.26 -4.29
C ARG A 72 -0.22 7.86 -3.90
N SER A 73 0.45 7.27 -2.91
CA SER A 73 0.05 5.99 -2.29
C SER A 73 -0.75 6.17 -0.98
N ASN A 74 -0.98 7.40 -0.54
CA ASN A 74 -1.73 7.73 0.67
C ASN A 74 -3.20 8.03 0.34
N THR A 75 -4.12 7.17 0.76
CA THR A 75 -5.56 7.36 0.60
C THR A 75 -6.18 7.78 1.95
N ALA A 76 -7.36 8.42 1.96
CA ALA A 76 -8.07 8.67 3.22
C ALA A 76 -8.45 7.37 3.94
N TRP A 77 -8.73 6.31 3.19
CA TRP A 77 -9.19 5.02 3.70
C TRP A 77 -8.13 4.28 4.52
N VAL A 78 -6.84 4.39 4.15
CA VAL A 78 -5.77 3.79 4.96
C VAL A 78 -5.66 4.46 6.33
N TRP A 79 -5.92 5.77 6.41
CA TRP A 79 -5.94 6.49 7.70
C TRP A 79 -7.13 6.07 8.56
N CYS A 80 -8.31 5.86 7.97
CA CYS A 80 -9.45 5.27 8.69
C CYS A 80 -9.12 3.87 9.23
N LEU A 81 -8.43 3.03 8.43
CA LEU A 81 -8.00 1.69 8.85
C LEU A 81 -7.06 1.76 10.06
N ILE A 82 -6.08 2.67 10.03
CA ILE A 82 -5.15 2.90 11.16
C ILE A 82 -5.89 3.40 12.39
N ALA A 83 -6.87 4.29 12.22
CA ALA A 83 -7.65 4.85 13.33
C ALA A 83 -8.66 3.87 13.93
N THR A 84 -9.08 2.84 13.19
CA THR A 84 -10.16 1.91 13.58
C THR A 84 -9.95 1.26 14.95
N PRO A 85 -8.79 0.66 15.30
CA PRO A 85 -8.59 0.11 16.64
C PRO A 85 -8.75 1.17 17.74
N PHE A 86 -8.26 2.40 17.52
CA PHE A 86 -8.35 3.47 18.51
C PHE A 86 -9.77 3.97 18.69
N VAL A 87 -10.48 4.22 17.59
CA VAL A 87 -11.89 4.62 17.62
C VAL A 87 -12.74 3.50 18.21
N GLY A 88 -12.47 2.25 17.84
CA GLY A 88 -13.13 1.07 18.39
C GLY A 88 -12.94 0.95 19.89
N SER A 89 -11.70 1.06 20.39
CA SER A 89 -11.42 1.04 21.84
C SER A 89 -12.03 2.23 22.57
N ALA A 90 -11.90 3.44 22.02
CA ALA A 90 -12.45 4.66 22.61
C ALA A 90 -13.98 4.66 22.66
N ALA A 91 -14.65 4.03 21.69
CA ALA A 91 -16.10 3.86 21.69
C ALA A 91 -16.56 2.68 22.55
N ALA A 92 -15.82 1.57 22.56
CA ALA A 92 -16.18 0.38 23.32
C ALA A 92 -16.10 0.60 24.83
N ALA A 93 -15.12 1.38 25.32
CA ALA A 93 -14.97 1.66 26.74
C ALA A 93 -16.21 2.31 27.40
N PRO A 94 -16.74 3.46 26.93
CA PRO A 94 -17.93 4.07 27.51
C PRO A 94 -19.17 3.19 27.34
N VAL A 95 -19.29 2.46 26.23
CA VAL A 95 -20.40 1.51 26.02
C VAL A 95 -20.33 0.37 27.04
N ALA A 96 -19.16 -0.19 27.27
CA ALA A 96 -18.95 -1.22 28.30
C ALA A 96 -19.27 -0.67 29.70
N ILE A 97 -18.82 0.55 30.03
CA ILE A 97 -19.12 1.20 31.31
C ILE A 97 -20.63 1.46 31.46
N MET A 98 -21.34 1.84 30.39
CA MET A 98 -22.79 2.05 30.43
C MET A 98 -23.58 0.74 30.60
N ILE A 99 -23.16 -0.34 29.94
CA ILE A 99 -23.86 -1.64 29.98
C ILE A 99 -23.58 -2.39 31.28
N PHE A 100 -22.32 -2.45 31.70
CA PHE A 100 -21.88 -3.24 32.85
C PHE A 100 -21.70 -2.41 34.11
N GLY A 101 -21.54 -1.09 34.02
CA GLY A 101 -21.21 -0.24 35.16
C GLY A 101 -19.70 -0.18 35.44
N LEU A 102 -19.25 0.92 36.05
CA LEU A 102 -17.83 1.15 36.35
C LEU A 102 -17.28 0.14 37.37
N GLU A 103 -18.06 -0.21 38.39
CA GLU A 103 -17.68 -1.16 39.43
C GLU A 103 -17.31 -2.53 38.85
N HIS A 104 -18.03 -2.97 37.82
CA HIS A 104 -17.77 -4.24 37.15
C HIS A 104 -16.45 -4.21 36.36
N PHE A 105 -16.11 -3.06 35.77
CA PHE A 105 -14.82 -2.90 35.10
C PHE A 105 -13.65 -3.01 36.09
N ILE A 106 -13.82 -2.47 37.30
CA ILE A 106 -12.85 -2.57 38.40
C ILE A 106 -12.77 -4.00 38.94
N ALA A 107 -13.91 -4.69 39.09
CA ALA A 107 -13.96 -6.07 39.55
C ALA A 107 -13.27 -7.05 38.57
N VAL A 108 -13.48 -6.87 37.27
CA VAL A 108 -12.78 -7.62 36.21
C VAL A 108 -11.28 -7.32 36.23
N ALA A 109 -10.89 -6.06 36.40
CA ALA A 109 -9.47 -5.69 36.53
C ALA A 109 -8.82 -6.31 37.78
N ARG A 110 -9.61 -6.66 38.80
CA ARG A 110 -9.18 -7.37 40.01
C ARG A 110 -9.31 -8.89 39.92
N ALA A 111 -9.73 -9.43 38.77
CA ALA A 111 -9.93 -10.85 38.53
C ALA A 111 -10.86 -11.54 39.57
N GLN A 112 -11.96 -10.86 39.95
CA GLN A 112 -12.99 -11.50 40.77
C GLN A 112 -13.88 -12.43 39.92
N ASP A 113 -14.07 -13.66 40.41
CA ASP A 113 -14.50 -14.81 39.61
C ASP A 113 -16.03 -14.99 39.62
N ASP A 114 -16.75 -14.23 38.79
CA ASP A 114 -18.19 -14.37 38.56
C ASP A 114 -18.47 -14.93 37.15
N GLY A 115 -18.78 -16.22 37.07
CA GLY A 115 -18.92 -16.94 35.78
C GLY A 115 -20.00 -16.40 34.83
N SER A 116 -21.09 -15.85 35.35
CA SER A 116 -22.14 -15.20 34.53
C SER A 116 -21.66 -13.87 33.92
N MET A 117 -20.80 -13.15 34.63
CA MET A 117 -20.20 -11.90 34.15
C MET A 117 -19.12 -12.17 33.09
N ALA A 118 -18.33 -13.23 33.28
CA ALA A 118 -17.35 -13.65 32.30
C ALA A 118 -18.01 -13.97 30.94
N ALA A 119 -19.18 -14.62 30.95
CA ALA A 119 -19.91 -14.94 29.73
C ALA A 119 -20.42 -13.68 28.99
N SER A 120 -21.03 -12.72 29.69
CA SER A 120 -21.56 -11.50 29.07
C SER A 120 -20.44 -10.59 28.54
N LEU A 121 -19.34 -10.46 29.28
CA LEU A 121 -18.15 -9.75 28.84
C LEU A 121 -17.54 -10.42 27.60
N THR A 122 -17.46 -11.75 27.58
CA THR A 122 -16.95 -12.51 26.43
C THR A 122 -17.79 -12.23 25.18
N VAL A 123 -19.12 -12.28 25.29
CA VAL A 123 -20.03 -11.96 24.17
C VAL A 123 -19.82 -10.53 23.69
N PHE A 124 -19.72 -9.56 24.60
CA PHE A 124 -19.46 -8.16 24.25
C PHE A 124 -18.12 -7.97 23.53
N VAL A 125 -17.05 -8.58 24.02
CA VAL A 125 -15.71 -8.53 23.41
C VAL A 125 -15.74 -9.17 22.02
N VAL A 126 -16.39 -10.32 21.86
CA VAL A 126 -16.54 -10.99 20.56
C VAL A 126 -17.32 -10.11 19.58
N ALA A 127 -18.47 -9.56 19.99
CA ALA A 127 -19.29 -8.69 19.14
C ALA A 127 -18.54 -7.42 18.72
N THR A 128 -17.83 -6.79 19.65
CA THR A 128 -16.99 -5.62 19.38
C THR A 128 -15.85 -5.96 18.42
N THR A 129 -15.18 -7.09 18.62
CA THR A 129 -14.09 -7.57 17.76
C THR A 129 -14.59 -7.84 16.34
N LEU A 130 -15.73 -8.52 16.19
CA LEU A 130 -16.35 -8.75 14.88
C LEU A 130 -16.74 -7.46 14.18
N THR A 131 -17.25 -6.48 14.93
CA THR A 131 -17.60 -5.15 14.39
C THR A 131 -16.36 -4.41 13.88
N ILE A 132 -15.28 -4.40 14.67
CA ILE A 132 -13.99 -3.82 14.27
C ILE A 132 -13.45 -4.55 13.04
N ALA A 133 -13.47 -5.88 13.00
CA ALA A 133 -13.00 -6.67 11.87
C ALA A 133 -13.80 -6.35 10.58
N ALA A 134 -15.12 -6.20 10.69
CA ALA A 134 -15.97 -5.81 9.56
C ALA A 134 -15.65 -4.40 9.03
N LEU A 135 -15.43 -3.44 9.93
CA LEU A 135 -15.01 -2.08 9.56
C LEU A 135 -13.63 -2.05 8.90
N VAL A 136 -12.65 -2.79 9.44
CA VAL A 136 -11.32 -2.94 8.86
C VAL A 136 -11.41 -3.53 7.46
N LEU A 137 -12.20 -4.59 7.26
CA LEU A 137 -12.41 -5.19 5.94
C LEU A 137 -13.05 -4.19 4.97
N LEU A 138 -14.06 -3.45 5.40
CA LEU A 138 -14.71 -2.41 4.59
C LEU A 138 -13.71 -1.34 4.14
N PHE A 139 -12.89 -0.82 5.06
CA PHE A 139 -11.86 0.17 4.73
C PHE A 139 -10.77 -0.40 3.83
N ALA A 140 -10.35 -1.65 4.01
CA ALA A 140 -9.39 -2.31 3.14
C ALA A 140 -9.92 -2.48 1.70
N VAL A 141 -11.20 -2.80 1.53
CA VAL A 141 -11.86 -2.85 0.21
C VAL A 141 -11.92 -1.46 -0.42
N LYS A 142 -12.29 -0.43 0.35
CA LYS A 142 -12.35 0.96 -0.14
C LYS A 142 -10.97 1.50 -0.51
N ASP A 143 -9.94 1.22 0.28
CA ASP A 143 -8.54 1.56 -0.04
C ASP A 143 -8.10 0.89 -1.34
N ARG A 144 -8.38 -0.41 -1.52
CA ARG A 144 -8.07 -1.13 -2.76
C ARG A 144 -8.75 -0.51 -3.98
N SER A 145 -10.04 -0.18 -3.87
CA SER A 145 -10.76 0.51 -4.95
C SER A 145 -10.17 1.88 -5.26
N ALA A 146 -9.75 2.63 -4.24
CA ALA A 146 -9.11 3.93 -4.41
C ALA A 146 -7.73 3.80 -5.09
N LEU A 147 -6.90 2.84 -4.68
CA LEU A 147 -5.59 2.59 -5.30
C LEU A 147 -5.72 2.19 -6.77
N ARG A 148 -6.70 1.35 -7.13
CA ARG A 148 -6.98 0.99 -8.52
C ARG A 148 -7.38 2.18 -9.38
N ARG A 149 -8.14 3.13 -8.82
CA ARG A 149 -8.48 4.40 -9.51
C ARG A 149 -7.27 5.31 -9.72
N LEU A 150 -6.23 5.14 -8.92
CA LEU A 150 -4.96 5.86 -9.02
C LEU A 150 -3.95 5.18 -9.96
N GLY A 151 -4.33 4.10 -10.64
CA GLY A 151 -3.47 3.37 -11.57
C GLY A 151 -2.60 2.28 -10.95
N HIS A 152 -2.82 1.93 -9.67
CA HIS A 152 -2.12 0.80 -9.07
C HIS A 152 -2.72 -0.53 -9.53
N GLU A 153 -1.96 -1.31 -10.29
CA GLU A 153 -2.39 -2.61 -10.81
C GLU A 153 -2.30 -3.72 -9.74
N GLU A 154 -1.17 -3.78 -9.04
CA GLU A 154 -0.99 -4.72 -7.91
C GLU A 154 -1.50 -4.10 -6.60
N THR A 155 -2.40 -4.82 -5.93
CA THR A 155 -2.99 -4.39 -4.65
C THR A 155 -3.06 -5.54 -3.66
N ALA A 156 -2.82 -5.24 -2.38
CA ALA A 156 -2.93 -6.21 -1.30
C ALA A 156 -4.33 -6.83 -1.21
N ALA A 157 -4.41 -8.10 -0.81
CA ALA A 157 -5.68 -8.78 -0.64
C ALA A 157 -6.41 -8.25 0.61
N PRO A 158 -7.68 -7.80 0.50
CA PRO A 158 -8.37 -7.14 1.60
C PRO A 158 -8.72 -8.09 2.76
N TRP A 159 -8.84 -9.39 2.50
CA TRP A 159 -9.14 -10.39 3.53
C TRP A 159 -7.99 -10.60 4.54
N LEU A 160 -6.77 -10.15 4.21
CA LEU A 160 -5.64 -10.15 5.17
C LEU A 160 -5.79 -9.08 6.25
N ALA A 161 -6.52 -8.00 5.98
CA ALA A 161 -6.68 -6.88 6.90
C ALA A 161 -7.31 -7.25 8.25
N PRO A 162 -8.43 -8.00 8.32
CA PRO A 162 -9.02 -8.38 9.60
C PRO A 162 -8.20 -9.40 10.38
N LEU A 163 -7.43 -10.27 9.71
CA LEU A 163 -6.58 -11.26 10.39
C LEU A 163 -5.37 -10.59 11.03
N TRP A 164 -4.71 -9.70 10.28
CA TRP A 164 -3.52 -9.02 10.76
C TRP A 164 -3.37 -7.66 10.05
N PRO A 165 -3.90 -6.57 10.64
CA PRO A 165 -3.84 -5.24 10.05
C PRO A 165 -2.41 -4.80 9.72
N LEU A 166 -1.46 -5.20 10.56
CA LEU A 166 -0.03 -4.98 10.34
C LEU A 166 0.46 -5.65 9.05
N LEU A 167 0.12 -6.92 8.82
CA LEU A 167 0.52 -7.66 7.62
C LEU A 167 -0.05 -7.00 6.36
N TYR A 168 -1.32 -6.58 6.41
CA TYR A 168 -1.93 -5.82 5.31
C TYR A 168 -1.16 -4.54 5.00
N LEU A 169 -0.78 -3.75 6.02
CA LEU A 169 -0.01 -2.52 5.84
C LEU A 169 1.41 -2.79 5.30
N VAL A 170 2.07 -3.87 5.72
CA VAL A 170 3.38 -4.27 5.19
C VAL A 170 3.29 -4.59 3.70
N VAL A 171 2.36 -5.46 3.31
CA VAL A 171 2.15 -5.85 1.90
C VAL A 171 1.74 -4.66 1.04
N ARG A 172 0.86 -3.79 1.56
CA ARG A 172 0.49 -2.54 0.88
C ARG A 172 1.70 -1.63 0.67
N THR A 173 2.55 -1.48 1.69
CA THR A 173 3.73 -0.62 1.63
C THR A 173 4.77 -1.15 0.65
N THR A 174 4.96 -2.47 0.56
CA THR A 174 5.90 -3.06 -0.40
C THR A 174 5.43 -2.85 -1.84
N PHE A 175 4.15 -3.06 -2.15
CA PHE A 175 3.60 -2.77 -3.48
C PHE A 175 3.64 -1.28 -3.82
N ALA A 176 3.23 -0.40 -2.90
CA ALA A 176 3.31 1.05 -3.09
C ALA A 176 4.75 1.53 -3.33
N ARG A 177 5.72 1.00 -2.59
CA ARG A 177 7.14 1.34 -2.75
C ARG A 177 7.71 0.86 -4.07
N ARG A 178 7.29 -0.29 -4.58
CA ARG A 178 7.70 -0.80 -5.90
C ARG A 178 7.20 0.07 -7.05
N GLN A 179 5.97 0.59 -6.95
CA GLN A 179 5.34 1.35 -8.05
C GLN A 179 5.58 2.86 -7.99
N ALA A 180 5.55 3.47 -6.80
CA ALA A 180 5.60 4.93 -6.63
C ALA A 180 6.87 5.42 -5.89
N GLY A 181 7.77 4.51 -5.46
CA GLY A 181 8.98 4.85 -4.71
C GLY A 181 8.76 5.36 -3.28
N SER A 182 7.50 5.62 -2.88
CA SER A 182 7.13 6.15 -1.56
C SER A 182 5.82 5.53 -1.05
N GLY A 183 5.66 5.45 0.28
CA GLY A 183 4.43 4.89 0.87
C GLY A 183 4.54 4.28 2.26
N ALA A 184 5.66 4.48 2.99
CA ALA A 184 5.87 3.89 4.30
C ALA A 184 5.18 4.65 5.46
N ALA A 185 4.70 5.88 5.23
CA ALA A 185 4.14 6.72 6.29
C ALA A 185 2.99 6.05 7.07
N PRO A 186 1.99 5.40 6.44
CA PRO A 186 0.90 4.74 7.15
C PRO A 186 1.40 3.61 8.07
N LEU A 187 2.40 2.84 7.63
CA LEU A 187 2.98 1.75 8.42
C LEU A 187 3.69 2.26 9.67
N VAL A 188 4.51 3.31 9.53
CA VAL A 188 5.24 3.91 10.66
C VAL A 188 4.26 4.48 11.68
N VAL A 189 3.25 5.23 11.22
CA VAL A 189 2.23 5.79 12.11
C VAL A 189 1.46 4.69 12.83
N TYR A 190 1.08 3.61 12.14
CA TYR A 190 0.44 2.46 12.77
C TYR A 190 1.32 1.82 13.85
N LEU A 191 2.61 1.60 13.57
CA LEU A 191 3.54 1.03 14.54
C LEU A 191 3.70 1.93 15.78
N VAL A 192 3.85 3.24 15.59
CA VAL A 192 3.98 4.20 16.69
C VAL A 192 2.70 4.21 17.54
N LEU A 193 1.52 4.24 16.90
CA LEU A 193 0.25 4.26 17.61
C LEU A 193 -0.04 2.92 18.31
N GLN A 194 0.36 1.79 17.74
CA GLN A 194 0.07 0.48 18.30
C GLN A 194 1.07 0.07 19.40
N LEU A 195 2.35 0.39 19.23
CA LEU A 195 3.42 0.02 20.18
C LEU A 195 3.70 1.10 21.23
N GLY A 196 3.42 2.37 20.90
CA GLY A 196 3.65 3.50 21.79
C GLY A 196 2.89 3.39 23.12
N PRO A 197 1.55 3.26 23.12
CA PRO A 197 0.78 3.19 24.37
C PRO A 197 1.16 2.00 25.26
N PRO A 198 1.33 0.75 24.75
CA PRO A 198 1.83 -0.35 25.56
C PRO A 198 3.21 -0.08 26.15
N ALA A 199 4.16 0.45 25.35
CA ALA A 199 5.50 0.77 25.83
C ALA A 199 5.48 1.83 26.94
N LEU A 200 4.66 2.87 26.77
CA LEU A 200 4.44 3.89 27.80
C LEU A 200 3.81 3.31 29.07
N GLY A 201 2.84 2.39 28.92
CA GLY A 201 2.21 1.70 30.04
C GLY A 201 3.20 0.86 30.85
N VAL A 202 4.05 0.07 30.17
CA VAL A 202 5.11 -0.71 30.82
C VAL A 202 6.11 0.19 31.53
N ALA A 203 6.54 1.28 30.88
CA ALA A 203 7.46 2.25 31.50
C ALA A 203 6.85 2.90 32.75
N ALA A 204 5.57 3.30 32.69
CA ALA A 204 4.87 3.88 33.83
C ALA A 204 4.73 2.88 34.99
N ALA A 205 4.39 1.62 34.70
CA ALA A 205 4.30 0.56 35.70
C ALA A 205 5.66 0.29 36.37
N ALA A 206 6.75 0.26 35.59
CA ALA A 206 8.10 0.07 36.11
C ALA A 206 8.54 1.23 37.03
N LEU A 207 8.25 2.48 36.64
CA LEU A 207 8.52 3.66 37.46
C LEU A 207 7.71 3.64 38.77
N GLN A 208 6.44 3.23 38.71
CA GLN A 208 5.61 3.09 39.90
C GLN A 208 6.17 2.02 40.86
N ALA A 209 6.55 0.85 40.35
CA ALA A 209 7.16 -0.22 41.15
C ALA A 209 8.46 0.24 41.83
N ALA A 210 9.31 0.98 41.10
CA ALA A 210 10.56 1.53 41.65
C ALA A 210 10.30 2.54 42.78
N SER A 211 9.28 3.39 42.63
CA SER A 211 8.94 4.39 43.66
C SER A 211 8.48 3.73 44.98
N VAL A 212 7.70 2.66 44.91
CA VAL A 212 7.25 1.90 46.08
C VAL A 212 8.42 1.22 46.78
N ALA A 213 9.36 0.64 46.02
CA ALA A 213 10.55 0.00 46.57
C ALA A 213 11.51 0.98 47.27
N SER A 214 11.56 2.24 46.82
CA SER A 214 12.38 3.28 47.46
C SER A 214 11.76 3.84 48.75
N GLY A 215 10.43 3.75 48.90
CA GLY A 215 9.73 4.22 50.10
C GLY A 215 9.82 3.25 51.28
N SER A 216 10.02 1.95 51.03
CA SER A 216 10.11 0.93 52.09
C SER A 216 11.48 0.82 52.75
N SER A 217 12.49 1.55 52.26
CA SER A 217 13.86 1.56 52.79
C SER A 217 14.19 2.79 53.64
N ALA A 218 13.24 3.69 53.88
CA ALA A 218 13.39 4.80 54.80
C ALA A 218 13.05 4.33 56.25
N PRO A 219 14.01 4.36 57.19
CA PRO A 219 13.83 3.91 58.57
C PRO A 219 13.02 4.87 59.45
#